data_AF-A0A496VVQ4-F1
#
_entry.id   AF-A0A496VVQ4-F1
#
_cell.length_a   1.000
_cell.length_b   1.000
_cell.length_c   1.000
_cell.angle_alpha   90.00
_cell.angle_beta   90.00
_cell.angle_gamma   90.00
#
_symmetry.space_group_name_H-M   'P 1'
#
loop_
_entity.id
_entity.type
_entity.pdbx_description
1 polymer ?
#
loop_
_entity_poly.entity_id
_entity_poly.type
_entity_poly.pdbx_seq_one_letter_code
_entity_poly.pdbx_strand_id
1 'polypeptide(L)'
;MALTRFHLLSDEEYNNARLLFLSIAEGTREYPYLDTDIARANPTIGIGFNLAVETVLTAVLKDFGFDFDQPDPNNQNEKFQHAIDVKSQKDIHKIVTKYYSPSSLHDHPQNGTLRTNLDKIMTDRVTEMGKKSLGTEGAKTSFAYDSLEEMQGAFNSIVKTYETKLDIWLSGQKKGGFPGNLSKTNIGPVPFSRERIALFSLAFNTKDGKT
;
A
#
# COMPACT_ATOMS: atom_id res chain seq x y z
N MET A 1 -4.25 26.78 -28.77
CA MET A 1 -3.85 27.18 -27.39
C MET A 1 -2.88 26.15 -26.87
N ALA A 2 -1.66 26.56 -26.54
CA ALA A 2 -0.59 25.66 -26.16
C ALA A 2 -0.60 25.45 -24.63
N LEU A 3 -1.15 24.34 -24.16
CA LEU A 3 -0.83 23.78 -22.82
C LEU A 3 0.63 23.34 -22.86
N THR A 4 1.60 24.21 -22.56
CA THR A 4 3.01 23.89 -22.81
C THR A 4 3.99 24.37 -21.75
N ARG A 5 3.61 24.38 -20.46
CA ARG A 5 4.61 24.37 -19.38
C ARG A 5 4.15 23.47 -18.24
N PHE A 6 4.90 22.39 -18.05
CA PHE A 6 4.84 21.60 -16.82
C PHE A 6 5.39 22.41 -15.65
N HIS A 7 4.80 22.25 -14.47
CA HIS A 7 5.34 22.83 -13.24
C HIS A 7 6.44 21.92 -12.72
N LEU A 8 7.65 22.09 -13.28
CA LEU A 8 8.81 21.25 -13.00
C LEU A 8 9.16 21.27 -11.51
N LEU A 9 9.52 20.09 -11.00
CA LEU A 9 9.99 19.86 -9.65
C LEU A 9 11.37 19.20 -9.73
N SER A 10 12.22 19.43 -8.73
CA SER A 10 13.36 18.56 -8.48
C SER A 10 12.90 17.15 -8.08
N ASP A 11 13.79 16.17 -8.20
CA ASP A 11 13.54 14.79 -7.77
C ASP A 11 13.09 14.74 -6.29
N GLU A 12 13.73 15.52 -5.43
CA GLU A 12 13.41 15.61 -4.00
C GLU A 12 12.01 16.21 -3.77
N GLU A 13 11.70 17.35 -4.40
CA GLU A 13 10.37 17.96 -4.30
C GLU A 13 9.28 17.03 -4.84
N TYR A 14 9.55 16.32 -5.93
CA TYR A 14 8.63 15.34 -6.50
C TYR A 14 8.39 14.16 -5.56
N ASN A 15 9.46 13.62 -4.95
CA ASN A 15 9.35 12.53 -3.98
C ASN A 15 8.55 12.95 -2.74
N ASN A 16 8.82 14.14 -2.22
CA ASN A 16 8.17 14.67 -1.01
C ASN A 16 6.69 15.05 -1.27
N ALA A 17 6.39 15.63 -2.44
CA ALA A 17 5.05 16.12 -2.72
C ALA A 17 4.03 15.01 -3.04
N ARG A 18 4.48 13.84 -3.52
CA ARG A 18 3.57 12.76 -3.96
C ARG A 18 2.76 12.16 -2.82
N LEU A 19 3.38 11.84 -1.68
CA LEU A 19 2.65 11.27 -0.54
C LEU A 19 1.60 12.25 -0.03
N LEU A 20 1.96 13.52 0.14
CA LEU A 20 1.04 14.57 0.58
C LEU A 20 -0.11 14.78 -0.41
N PHE A 21 0.17 14.77 -1.71
CA PHE A 21 -0.88 14.89 -2.72
C PHE A 21 -1.86 13.72 -2.64
N LEU A 22 -1.36 12.49 -2.51
CA LEU A 22 -2.20 11.30 -2.36
C LEU A 22 -3.01 11.33 -1.07
N SER A 23 -2.42 11.75 0.06
CA SER A 23 -3.15 11.81 1.33
C SER A 23 -4.33 12.80 1.28
N ILE A 24 -4.20 13.88 0.49
CA ILE A 24 -5.27 14.84 0.22
C ILE A 24 -6.31 14.27 -0.76
N ALA A 25 -5.86 13.61 -1.83
CA ALA A 25 -6.73 13.12 -2.90
C ALA A 25 -7.55 11.89 -2.50
N GLU A 26 -6.92 10.92 -1.83
CA GLU A 26 -7.52 9.64 -1.42
C GLU A 26 -8.10 9.69 -0.01
N GLY A 27 -7.68 10.69 0.78
CA GLY A 27 -7.86 10.68 2.22
C GLY A 27 -6.86 9.76 2.91
N THR A 28 -6.86 9.78 4.24
CA THR A 28 -5.99 8.94 5.07
C THR A 28 -6.83 8.18 6.08
N ARG A 29 -6.58 6.87 6.22
CA ARG A 29 -7.19 6.03 7.25
C ARG A 29 -6.14 5.19 7.95
N GLU A 30 -5.85 5.55 9.19
CA GLU A 30 -4.89 4.86 10.07
C GLU A 30 -5.22 3.38 10.28
N TYR A 31 -6.51 3.04 10.26
CA TYR A 31 -7.02 1.68 10.47
C TYR A 31 -7.54 1.05 9.18
N PRO A 32 -7.48 -0.28 9.05
CA PRO A 32 -7.97 -0.97 7.87
C PRO A 32 -9.48 -0.78 7.71
N TYR A 33 -9.91 -0.67 6.47
CA TYR A 33 -11.29 -0.47 6.07
C TYR A 33 -11.56 -1.20 4.76
N LEU A 34 -12.84 -1.38 4.43
CA LEU A 34 -13.29 -1.93 3.18
C LEU A 34 -13.59 -0.78 2.22
N ASP A 35 -12.82 -0.71 1.14
CA ASP A 35 -12.99 0.30 0.10
C ASP A 35 -14.27 0.05 -0.71
N THR A 36 -14.98 1.12 -1.03
CA THR A 36 -16.31 1.09 -1.66
C THR A 36 -16.25 1.18 -3.20
N ASP A 37 -15.08 1.44 -3.78
CA ASP A 37 -14.95 1.83 -5.20
C ASP A 37 -14.88 0.66 -6.20
N ILE A 38 -15.22 -0.57 -5.79
CA ILE A 38 -15.05 -1.76 -6.65
C ILE A 38 -16.23 -2.72 -6.45
N ALA A 39 -16.55 -3.52 -7.48
CA ALA A 39 -17.52 -4.63 -7.43
C ALA A 39 -17.28 -5.65 -6.30
N ARG A 40 -16.15 -5.53 -5.59
CA ARG A 40 -15.77 -6.25 -4.38
C ARG A 40 -15.19 -5.23 -3.40
N ALA A 41 -15.63 -5.25 -2.14
CA ALA A 41 -15.04 -4.37 -1.15
C ALA A 41 -13.63 -4.87 -0.80
N ASN A 42 -12.60 -4.13 -1.20
CA ASN A 42 -11.21 -4.55 -0.97
C ASN A 42 -10.74 -4.02 0.40
N PRO A 43 -10.10 -4.86 1.24
CA PRO A 43 -9.41 -4.39 2.42
C PRO A 43 -8.29 -3.43 2.07
N THR A 44 -8.33 -2.25 2.68
CA THR A 44 -7.47 -1.11 2.37
C THR A 44 -7.04 -0.41 3.67
N ILE A 45 -5.88 0.25 3.68
CA ILE A 45 -5.38 1.03 4.82
C ILE A 45 -4.57 2.25 4.33
N GLY A 46 -4.30 3.20 5.23
CA GLY A 46 -3.43 4.35 4.99
C GLY A 46 -4.02 5.29 3.96
N ILE A 47 -3.20 5.67 2.98
CA ILE A 47 -3.57 6.51 1.83
C ILE A 47 -4.22 5.71 0.69
N GLY A 48 -4.93 4.63 1.00
CA GLY A 48 -5.56 3.77 0.00
C GLY A 48 -4.70 2.59 -0.47
N PHE A 49 -3.84 2.05 0.40
CA PHE A 49 -3.07 0.82 0.15
C PHE A 49 -4.00 -0.40 0.09
N ASN A 50 -4.23 -0.94 -1.11
CA ASN A 50 -5.05 -2.15 -1.29
C ASN A 50 -4.31 -3.40 -0.77
N LEU A 51 -4.76 -3.92 0.37
CA LEU A 51 -4.17 -5.08 1.05
C LEU A 51 -4.45 -6.41 0.33
N ALA A 52 -5.38 -6.45 -0.63
CA ALA A 52 -5.59 -7.64 -1.46
C ALA A 52 -4.48 -7.83 -2.51
N VAL A 53 -3.64 -6.81 -2.74
CA VAL A 53 -2.45 -6.91 -3.59
C VAL A 53 -1.26 -7.34 -2.74
N GLU A 54 -0.68 -8.50 -3.05
CA GLU A 54 0.39 -9.10 -2.25
C GLU A 54 1.62 -8.20 -2.06
N THR A 55 2.04 -7.46 -3.09
CA THR A 55 3.18 -6.54 -2.99
C THR A 55 2.90 -5.35 -2.07
N VAL A 56 1.65 -4.86 -2.07
CA VAL A 56 1.23 -3.77 -1.18
C VAL A 56 1.08 -4.28 0.24
N LEU A 57 0.47 -5.46 0.43
CA LEU A 57 0.39 -6.11 1.73
C LEU A 57 1.77 -6.31 2.35
N THR A 58 2.71 -6.87 1.58
CA THR A 58 4.08 -7.11 2.05
C THR A 58 4.76 -5.81 2.47
N ALA A 59 4.59 -4.73 1.71
CA ALA A 59 5.15 -3.42 2.06
C ALA A 59 4.58 -2.89 3.38
N VAL A 60 3.26 -2.95 3.57
CA VAL A 60 2.59 -2.54 4.82
C VAL A 60 3.05 -3.40 6.00
N LEU A 61 3.20 -4.71 5.82
CA LEU A 61 3.65 -5.61 6.90
C LEU A 61 5.10 -5.33 7.29
N LYS A 62 5.99 -5.06 6.33
CA LYS A 62 7.38 -4.66 6.61
C LYS A 62 7.43 -3.36 7.43
N ASP A 63 6.60 -2.38 7.10
CA ASP A 63 6.45 -1.15 7.89
C ASP A 63 5.93 -1.40 9.32
N PHE A 64 5.11 -2.44 9.49
CA PHE A 64 4.64 -2.87 10.82
C PHE A 64 5.67 -3.74 11.57
N GLY A 65 6.90 -3.84 11.06
CA GLY A 65 8.00 -4.53 11.70
C GLY A 65 7.97 -6.05 11.50
N PHE A 66 7.29 -6.55 10.45
CA PHE A 66 7.44 -7.96 10.05
C PHE A 66 8.77 -8.14 9.33
N ASP A 67 9.50 -9.18 9.74
CA ASP A 67 10.72 -9.60 9.08
C ASP A 67 10.45 -10.83 8.20
N PHE A 68 10.64 -10.64 6.89
CA PHE A 68 10.51 -11.70 5.89
C PHE A 68 11.85 -12.06 5.26
N ASP A 69 12.94 -11.42 5.70
CA ASP A 69 14.26 -11.69 5.16
C ASP A 69 14.76 -13.03 5.70
N GLN A 70 15.71 -13.64 4.98
CA GLN A 70 16.19 -14.97 5.33
C GLN A 70 16.98 -14.88 6.64
N PRO A 71 16.58 -15.60 7.71
CA PRO A 71 17.26 -15.50 9.00
C PRO A 71 18.67 -16.09 8.94
N ASP A 72 19.59 -15.57 9.74
CA ASP A 72 20.92 -16.17 9.90
C ASP A 72 20.76 -17.64 10.35
N PRO A 73 21.33 -18.62 9.62
CA PRO A 73 21.25 -20.02 10.00
C PRO A 73 21.83 -20.33 11.39
N ASN A 74 22.58 -19.43 12.01
CA ASN A 74 23.13 -19.58 13.35
C ASN A 74 22.37 -18.80 14.43
N ASN A 75 21.47 -17.87 14.05
CA ASN A 75 20.69 -17.08 15.00
C ASN A 75 19.30 -17.71 15.25
N GLN A 76 19.13 -18.36 16.40
CA GLN A 76 17.85 -19.01 16.75
C GLN A 76 16.71 -18.01 16.98
N ASN A 77 17.01 -16.79 17.43
CA ASN A 77 15.99 -15.77 17.67
C ASN A 77 15.42 -15.26 16.34
N GLU A 78 16.28 -15.01 15.35
CA GLU A 78 15.85 -14.61 14.00
C GLU A 78 15.02 -15.71 13.33
N LYS A 79 15.41 -16.98 13.45
CA LYS A 79 14.61 -18.10 12.92
C LYS A 79 13.24 -18.19 13.56
N PHE A 80 13.17 -18.00 14.88
CA PHE A 80 11.91 -18.02 15.60
C PHE A 80 11.01 -16.84 15.19
N GLN A 81 11.56 -15.64 15.14
CA GLN A 81 10.90 -14.43 14.67
C GLN A 81 10.33 -14.61 13.24
N HIS A 82 11.18 -15.02 12.30
CA HIS A 82 10.82 -15.27 10.91
C HIS A 82 9.68 -16.31 10.78
N ALA A 83 9.72 -17.39 11.57
CA ALA A 83 8.67 -18.41 11.54
C ALA A 83 7.31 -17.86 11.99
N ILE A 84 7.27 -16.99 13.00
CA ILE A 84 6.05 -16.34 13.46
C ILE A 84 5.58 -15.31 12.42
N ASP A 85 6.48 -14.49 11.88
CA ASP A 85 6.14 -13.49 10.86
C ASP A 85 5.52 -14.12 9.60
N VAL A 86 6.11 -15.20 9.08
CA VAL A 86 5.58 -15.94 7.93
C VAL A 86 4.21 -16.58 8.25
N LYS A 87 4.00 -17.05 9.48
CA LYS A 87 2.70 -17.60 9.91
C LYS A 87 1.66 -16.49 9.99
N SER A 88 1.96 -15.38 10.66
CA SER A 88 1.08 -14.22 10.79
C SER A 88 0.74 -13.60 9.44
N GLN A 89 1.70 -13.51 8.50
CA GLN A 89 1.45 -13.08 7.13
C GLN A 89 0.40 -13.96 6.44
N LYS A 90 0.51 -15.30 6.56
CA LYS A 90 -0.47 -16.22 5.97
C LYS A 90 -1.87 -16.03 6.54
N ASP A 91 -1.97 -15.79 7.85
CA ASP A 91 -3.27 -15.57 8.49
C ASP A 91 -3.88 -14.21 8.11
N ILE A 92 -3.05 -13.16 7.99
CA ILE A 92 -3.47 -11.86 7.45
C ILE A 92 -3.92 -12.01 6.00
N HIS A 93 -3.16 -12.73 5.18
CA HIS A 93 -3.49 -12.98 3.77
C HIS A 93 -4.87 -13.65 3.63
N LYS A 94 -5.21 -14.63 4.49
CA LYS A 94 -6.55 -15.26 4.51
C LYS A 94 -7.67 -14.27 4.81
N ILE A 95 -7.43 -13.30 5.70
CA ILE A 95 -8.40 -12.26 6.01
C ILE A 95 -8.56 -11.32 4.82
N VAL A 96 -7.46 -10.76 4.30
CA VAL A 96 -7.53 -9.71 3.28
C VAL A 96 -7.96 -10.22 1.90
N THR A 97 -7.80 -11.51 1.64
CA THR A 97 -8.31 -12.17 0.42
C THR A 97 -9.71 -12.77 0.56
N LYS A 98 -10.37 -12.63 1.73
CA LYS A 98 -11.77 -13.01 1.91
C LYS A 98 -12.68 -12.15 1.01
N TYR A 99 -13.78 -12.72 0.54
CA TYR A 99 -14.80 -11.95 -0.15
C TYR A 99 -15.57 -11.09 0.86
N TYR A 100 -15.57 -9.78 0.62
CA TYR A 100 -16.39 -8.82 1.33
C TYR A 100 -17.42 -8.27 0.34
N SER A 101 -18.69 -8.45 0.67
CA SER A 101 -19.80 -8.03 -0.19
C SER A 101 -19.86 -6.51 -0.22
N PRO A 102 -19.80 -5.85 -1.39
CA PRO A 102 -19.88 -4.39 -1.45
C PRO A 102 -21.18 -3.91 -0.79
N SER A 103 -21.05 -3.04 0.22
CA SER A 103 -22.17 -2.28 0.77
C SER A 103 -22.18 -0.87 0.20
N SER A 104 -23.36 -0.32 -0.08
CA SER A 104 -23.57 0.99 -0.71
C SER A 104 -23.19 2.22 0.14
N LEU A 105 -22.54 2.04 1.30
CA LEU A 105 -22.27 3.13 2.25
C LEU A 105 -20.90 2.99 2.93
N HIS A 106 -20.32 4.15 3.27
CA HIS A 106 -18.99 4.36 3.84
C HIS A 106 -18.72 3.66 5.19
N ASP A 107 -19.74 3.15 5.86
CA ASP A 107 -19.65 2.32 7.06
C ASP A 107 -20.04 0.89 6.76
N HIS A 108 -19.10 0.15 6.18
CA HIS A 108 -19.26 -1.27 5.98
C HIS A 108 -19.35 -1.94 7.36
N PRO A 109 -20.43 -2.67 7.71
CA PRO A 109 -20.55 -3.34 9.01
C PRO A 109 -19.44 -4.39 9.25
N GLN A 110 -18.72 -4.76 8.19
CA GLN A 110 -17.60 -5.69 8.22
C GLN A 110 -16.25 -5.00 8.49
N ASN A 111 -16.18 -3.66 8.54
CA ASN A 111 -14.98 -2.92 8.94
C ASN A 111 -14.56 -3.27 10.36
N GLY A 112 -15.52 -3.34 11.29
CA GLY A 112 -15.25 -3.77 12.67
C GLY A 112 -14.67 -5.19 12.72
N THR A 113 -15.26 -6.12 11.97
CA THR A 113 -14.77 -7.50 11.88
C THR A 113 -13.37 -7.59 11.25
N LEU A 114 -13.10 -6.82 10.19
CA LEU A 114 -11.78 -6.75 9.56
C LEU A 114 -10.73 -6.28 10.57
N ARG A 115 -10.99 -5.16 11.25
CA ARG A 115 -10.10 -4.58 12.27
C ARG A 115 -9.83 -5.56 13.40
N THR A 116 -10.89 -6.07 14.04
CA THR A 116 -10.77 -7.02 15.16
C THR A 116 -9.95 -8.25 14.78
N ASN A 117 -10.14 -8.80 13.58
CA ASN A 117 -9.39 -9.99 13.15
C ASN A 117 -7.91 -9.67 12.88
N LEU A 118 -7.61 -8.52 12.28
CA LEU A 118 -6.23 -8.11 12.02
C LEU A 118 -5.51 -7.75 13.33
N ASP A 119 -6.13 -6.96 14.21
CA ASP A 119 -5.59 -6.62 15.54
C ASP A 119 -5.34 -7.87 16.39
N LYS A 120 -6.23 -8.87 16.28
CA LYS A 120 -6.02 -10.16 16.93
C LYS A 120 -4.73 -10.84 16.46
N ILE A 121 -4.46 -10.88 15.15
CA ILE A 121 -3.21 -11.48 14.65
C ILE A 121 -2.00 -10.69 15.10
N MET A 122 -2.06 -9.35 15.10
CA MET A 122 -0.97 -8.51 15.59
C MET A 122 -0.68 -8.77 17.08
N THR A 123 -1.74 -8.88 17.90
CA THR A 123 -1.60 -9.20 19.33
C THR A 123 -1.07 -10.63 19.55
N ASP A 124 -1.58 -11.63 18.82
CA ASP A 124 -1.11 -13.01 18.90
C ASP A 124 0.37 -13.11 18.50
N ARG A 125 0.78 -12.42 17.43
CA ARG A 125 2.16 -12.31 16.95
C ARG A 125 3.09 -11.80 18.06
N VAL A 126 2.76 -10.66 18.66
CA VAL A 126 3.55 -10.05 19.74
C VAL A 126 3.61 -10.96 20.98
N THR A 127 2.52 -11.65 21.28
CA THR A 127 2.44 -12.60 22.39
C THR A 127 3.32 -13.83 22.16
N GLU A 128 3.29 -14.39 20.95
CA GLU A 128 4.07 -15.58 20.55
C GLU A 128 5.57 -15.29 20.49
N MET A 129 5.96 -14.10 20.04
CA MET A 129 7.36 -13.66 20.01
C MET A 129 7.94 -13.46 21.41
N GLY A 130 7.12 -13.05 22.36
CA GLY A 130 7.54 -12.65 23.70
C GLY A 130 8.36 -11.35 23.70
N LYS A 131 8.39 -10.64 24.83
CA LYS A 131 9.05 -9.33 24.97
C LYS A 131 10.56 -9.31 24.66
N LYS A 132 11.22 -10.46 24.47
CA LYS A 132 12.68 -10.58 24.31
C LYS A 132 13.15 -10.60 22.85
N SER A 133 12.25 -10.83 21.89
CA SER A 133 12.59 -11.06 20.47
C SER A 133 12.28 -9.84 19.60
N LEU A 134 11.58 -8.85 20.15
CA LEU A 134 11.10 -7.68 19.44
C LEU A 134 12.15 -6.58 19.60
N GLY A 135 12.86 -6.26 18.52
CA GLY A 135 13.63 -5.01 18.45
C GLY A 135 12.73 -3.82 18.82
N THR A 136 13.34 -2.71 19.26
CA THR A 136 12.65 -1.52 19.80
C THR A 136 11.61 -0.86 18.88
N GLU A 137 11.52 -1.26 17.61
CA GLU A 137 10.56 -0.76 16.62
C GLU A 137 9.39 -1.73 16.33
N GLY A 138 9.41 -2.98 16.83
CA GLY A 138 8.80 -4.11 16.11
C GLY A 138 7.47 -4.72 16.58
N ALA A 139 6.73 -4.14 17.51
CA ALA A 139 5.56 -4.83 18.09
C ALA A 139 4.30 -3.98 18.21
N LYS A 140 3.79 -3.50 17.07
CA LYS A 140 2.42 -3.01 17.03
C LYS A 140 1.46 -4.15 17.41
N THR A 141 0.59 -3.91 18.38
CA THR A 141 -0.47 -4.85 18.77
C THR A 141 -1.77 -4.62 18.02
N SER A 142 -1.86 -3.51 17.29
CA SER A 142 -2.95 -3.15 16.39
C SER A 142 -2.44 -3.08 14.95
N PHE A 143 -3.29 -3.43 14.00
CA PHE A 143 -3.03 -3.26 12.57
C PHE A 143 -3.38 -1.82 12.20
N ALA A 144 -2.53 -0.87 12.60
CA ALA A 144 -2.79 0.56 12.41
C ALA A 144 -1.50 1.37 12.29
N TYR A 145 -1.54 2.41 11.47
CA TYR A 145 -0.55 3.47 11.47
C TYR A 145 -0.89 4.49 12.56
N ASP A 146 0.13 5.11 13.15
CA ASP A 146 -0.02 6.19 14.14
C ASP A 146 0.04 7.58 13.49
N SER A 147 0.49 7.68 12.24
CA SER A 147 0.63 8.94 11.50
C SER A 147 0.81 8.74 9.99
N LEU A 148 0.76 9.83 9.22
CA LEU A 148 1.09 9.81 7.78
C LEU A 148 2.58 9.51 7.55
N GLU A 149 3.45 9.98 8.45
CA GLU A 149 4.89 9.75 8.42
C GLU A 149 5.22 8.26 8.48
N GLU A 150 4.50 7.48 9.28
CA GLU A 150 4.68 6.02 9.32
C GLU A 150 4.27 5.34 8.00
N MET A 151 3.39 5.93 7.20
CA MET A 151 2.97 5.35 5.92
C MET A 151 4.02 5.54 4.81
N GLN A 152 5.05 6.36 5.05
CA GLN A 152 6.07 6.71 4.07
C GLN A 152 6.90 5.49 3.65
N GLY A 153 7.17 4.55 4.56
CA GLY A 153 7.95 3.33 4.25
C GLY A 153 7.26 2.44 3.22
N ALA A 154 5.98 2.18 3.44
CA ALA A 154 5.13 1.35 2.61
C ALA A 154 4.89 2.05 1.27
N PHE A 155 4.65 3.36 1.30
CA PHE A 155 4.55 4.17 0.09
C PHE A 155 5.82 4.09 -0.75
N ASN A 156 7.00 4.31 -0.15
CA ASN A 156 8.28 4.26 -0.85
C ASN A 156 8.56 2.87 -1.44
N SER A 157 8.12 1.82 -0.77
CA SER A 157 8.28 0.44 -1.23
C SER A 157 7.43 0.11 -2.46
N ILE A 158 6.29 0.76 -2.65
CA ILE A 158 5.37 0.51 -3.78
C ILE A 158 5.43 1.56 -4.88
N VAL A 159 5.97 2.76 -4.60
CA VAL A 159 5.92 3.92 -5.52
C VAL A 159 6.49 3.60 -6.90
N LYS A 160 7.59 2.83 -6.95
CA LYS A 160 8.26 2.46 -8.21
C LYS A 160 7.36 1.62 -9.12
N THR A 161 6.53 0.75 -8.54
CA THR A 161 5.57 -0.07 -9.28
C THR A 161 4.54 0.81 -9.97
N TYR A 162 3.99 1.79 -9.26
CA TYR A 162 2.99 2.72 -9.80
C TYR A 162 3.58 3.73 -10.79
N GLU A 163 4.80 4.21 -10.57
CA GLU A 163 5.54 5.03 -11.55
C GLU A 163 5.79 4.25 -12.85
N THR A 164 6.15 2.97 -12.75
CA THR A 164 6.33 2.11 -13.94
C THR A 164 5.02 1.95 -14.71
N LYS A 165 3.89 1.77 -14.02
CA LYS A 165 2.56 1.73 -14.66
C LYS A 165 2.22 3.03 -15.36
N LEU A 166 2.48 4.16 -14.70
CA LEU A 166 2.28 5.49 -15.27
C LEU A 166 3.10 5.64 -16.56
N ASP A 167 4.38 5.27 -16.55
CA ASP A 167 5.24 5.35 -17.74
C ASP A 167 4.78 4.42 -18.87
N ILE A 168 4.37 3.18 -18.56
CA ILE A 168 3.79 2.24 -19.54
C ILE A 168 2.53 2.86 -20.17
N TRP A 169 1.65 3.43 -19.36
CA TRP A 169 0.42 4.06 -19.84
C TRP A 169 0.70 5.30 -20.71
N LEU A 170 1.59 6.19 -20.27
CA LEU A 170 1.99 7.41 -21.00
C LEU A 170 2.70 7.11 -22.32
N SER A 171 3.41 5.99 -22.40
CA SER A 171 4.03 5.51 -23.64
C SER A 171 3.01 4.98 -24.68
N GLY A 172 1.72 4.94 -24.34
CA GLY A 172 0.65 4.43 -25.20
C GLY A 172 0.58 2.91 -25.30
N GLN A 173 1.31 2.18 -24.43
CA GLN A 173 1.24 0.73 -24.37
C GLN A 173 -0.06 0.29 -23.68
N LYS A 174 -0.89 -0.50 -24.38
CA LYS A 174 -2.21 -0.99 -23.93
C LYS A 174 -2.24 -1.81 -22.62
N LYS A 175 -1.10 -2.08 -21.99
CA LYS A 175 -1.01 -3.01 -20.85
C LYS A 175 -1.14 -2.36 -19.46
N GLY A 176 -1.21 -1.03 -19.35
CA GLY A 176 -1.13 -0.33 -18.06
C GLY A 176 -2.37 -0.33 -17.15
N GLY A 177 -3.45 -1.05 -17.47
CA GLY A 177 -4.62 -1.18 -16.56
C GLY A 177 -5.50 0.07 -16.41
N PHE A 178 -5.26 1.16 -17.14
CA PHE A 178 -6.04 2.39 -17.05
C PHE A 178 -7.30 2.42 -17.94
N PRO A 179 -8.41 3.02 -17.46
CA PRO A 179 -9.58 3.32 -18.30
C PRO A 179 -9.27 4.52 -19.21
N GLY A 180 -8.88 4.24 -20.45
CA GLY A 180 -8.65 5.27 -21.46
C GLY A 180 -7.57 4.88 -22.46
N ASN A 181 -7.93 4.84 -23.73
CA ASN A 181 -7.02 4.48 -24.81
C ASN A 181 -6.30 5.75 -25.27
N LEU A 182 -5.10 6.05 -24.77
CA LEU A 182 -4.22 7.10 -25.31
C LEU A 182 -3.61 6.70 -26.68
N SER A 183 -4.33 5.90 -27.48
CA SER A 183 -3.82 5.16 -28.65
C SER A 183 -3.33 6.01 -29.82
N LYS A 184 -3.28 7.35 -29.67
CA LYS A 184 -2.83 8.27 -30.72
C LYS A 184 -1.88 9.37 -30.24
N THR A 185 -1.57 9.46 -28.95
CA THR A 185 -0.70 10.52 -28.42
C THR A 185 0.36 9.88 -27.53
N ASN A 186 1.52 9.57 -28.12
CA ASN A 186 2.72 9.31 -27.33
C ASN A 186 3.12 10.64 -26.67
N ILE A 187 2.83 10.79 -25.38
CA ILE A 187 3.09 12.05 -24.64
C ILE A 187 4.58 12.14 -24.27
N GLY A 188 5.36 11.08 -24.53
CA GLY A 188 6.77 11.00 -24.13
C GLY A 188 6.92 10.89 -22.60
N PRO A 189 8.15 10.85 -22.10
CA PRO A 189 8.39 10.88 -20.65
C PRO A 189 7.90 12.22 -20.09
N VAL A 190 6.84 12.18 -19.28
CA VAL A 190 6.37 13.36 -18.55
C VAL A 190 7.41 13.67 -17.46
N PRO A 191 8.00 14.88 -17.43
CA PRO A 191 9.00 15.23 -16.43
C PRO A 191 8.39 15.26 -15.02
N PHE A 192 9.25 15.16 -14.01
CA PHE A 192 8.84 15.39 -12.63
C PHE A 192 8.21 16.77 -12.50
N SER A 193 6.91 16.77 -12.23
CA SER A 193 6.06 17.94 -12.26
C SER A 193 4.80 17.71 -11.44
N ARG A 194 4.11 18.80 -11.06
CA ARG A 194 2.81 18.70 -10.37
C ARG A 194 1.79 17.94 -11.21
N GLU A 195 1.84 18.06 -12.53
CA GLU A 195 0.98 17.32 -13.45
C GLU A 195 1.28 15.81 -13.39
N ARG A 196 2.56 15.42 -13.34
CA ARG A 196 2.93 14.01 -13.18
C ARG A 196 2.42 13.44 -11.86
N ILE A 197 2.43 14.21 -10.78
CA ILE A 197 1.86 13.79 -9.49
C ILE A 197 0.35 13.51 -9.62
N ALA A 198 -0.39 14.37 -10.31
CA ALA A 198 -1.81 14.15 -10.56
C ALA A 198 -2.08 12.92 -11.46
N LEU A 199 -1.23 12.66 -12.45
CA LEU A 199 -1.33 11.45 -13.27
C LEU A 199 -0.94 10.19 -12.47
N PHE A 200 0.05 10.32 -11.59
CA PHE A 200 0.46 9.28 -10.66
C PHE A 200 -0.67 8.91 -9.69
N SER A 201 -1.46 9.87 -9.21
CA SER A 201 -2.61 9.54 -8.35
C SER A 201 -3.66 8.71 -9.07
N LEU A 202 -3.88 8.95 -10.36
CA LEU A 202 -4.75 8.09 -11.18
C LEU A 202 -4.17 6.67 -11.30
N ALA A 203 -2.84 6.54 -11.45
CA ALA A 203 -2.15 5.25 -11.47
C ALA A 203 -2.31 4.51 -10.14
N PHE A 204 -2.18 5.24 -9.04
CA PHE A 204 -2.32 4.70 -7.71
C PHE A 204 -3.75 4.21 -7.45
N ASN A 205 -4.74 4.95 -7.93
CA ASN A 205 -6.16 4.65 -7.76
C ASN A 205 -6.67 3.48 -8.63
N THR A 206 -5.85 2.87 -9.51
CA THR A 206 -6.25 1.61 -10.15
C THR A 206 -6.34 0.45 -9.14
N LYS A 207 -5.71 0.60 -7.96
CA LYS A 207 -5.71 -0.35 -6.82
C LYS A 207 -5.34 -1.80 -7.16
N ASP A 208 -4.83 -2.09 -8.35
CA ASP A 208 -4.58 -3.44 -8.86
C ASP A 208 -3.15 -3.93 -8.61
N GLY A 209 -2.21 -3.02 -8.37
CA GLY A 209 -0.83 -3.26 -7.94
C GLY A 209 0.03 -4.19 -8.83
N LYS A 210 -0.50 -4.66 -9.96
CA LYS A 210 0.15 -5.54 -10.95
C LYS A 210 0.70 -4.73 -12.12
N THR A 211 1.97 -4.90 -12.48
CA THR A 211 2.53 -4.36 -13.74
C THR A 211 1.92 -5.01 -14.97
#